data_AF-A0A919HJ65-F1
#
_entry.id   AF-A0A919HJ65-F1
#
_cell.length_a   1.000
_cell.length_b   1.000
_cell.length_c   1.000
_cell.angle_alpha   90.00
_cell.angle_beta   90.00
_cell.angle_gamma   90.00
#
_symmetry.space_group_name_H-M   'P 1'
#
loop_
_entity.id
_entity.type
_entity.pdbx_description
1 polymer ?
#
loop_
_entity_poly.entity_id
_entity_poly.type
_entity_poly.pdbx_seq_one_letter_code
_entity_poly.pdbx_strand_id
1 'polypeptide(L)' 'MPGEPVPPLAEGHEGRVPPGRVVLLGDNTAASVDSRQLGFFPLGDVLGVVTRSLPRPEGADRG' A
#
# COMPACT_ATOMS: atom_id res chain seq x y z
N MET A 1 6.83 -3.75 -3.53
CA MET A 1 6.66 -4.63 -4.72
C MET A 1 7.60 -5.83 -4.59
N PRO A 2 7.44 -6.93 -5.37
CA PRO A 2 8.40 -8.04 -5.33
C PRO A 2 9.85 -7.57 -5.43
N GLY A 3 10.74 -8.13 -4.61
CA GLY A 3 12.15 -7.77 -4.57
C GLY A 3 12.47 -6.46 -3.84
N GLU A 4 11.49 -5.57 -3.62
CA GLU A 4 11.68 -4.37 -2.82
C GLU A 4 11.84 -4.73 -1.34
N PRO A 5 12.54 -3.88 -0.55
CA PRO A 5 12.49 -3.97 0.90
C PRO A 5 11.04 -3.96 1.38
N VAL A 6 10.76 -4.74 2.42
CA VAL A 6 9.46 -4.65 3.10
C VAL A 6 9.34 -3.25 3.71
N PRO A 7 8.24 -2.51 3.46
CA PRO A 7 8.05 -1.19 4.05
C PRO A 7 8.05 -1.27 5.58
N PRO A 8 8.64 -0.30 6.30
CA PRO A 8 8.64 -0.29 7.77
C PRO A 8 7.24 -0.36 8.39
N LEU A 9 6.23 0.12 7.68
CA LEU A 9 4.83 0.12 8.11
C LEU A 9 4.19 -1.29 8.10
N ALA A 10 4.80 -2.27 7.43
CA ALA A 10 4.42 -3.69 7.50
C ALA A 10 5.14 -4.38 8.68
N GLU A 11 4.87 -3.90 9.89
CA GLU A 11 5.52 -4.34 11.13
C GLU A 11 5.51 -5.88 11.28
N GLY A 12 6.62 -6.44 11.78
CA GLY A 12 6.78 -7.89 11.95
C GLY A 12 7.25 -8.63 10.69
N HIS A 13 7.35 -7.95 9.55
CA HIS A 13 7.94 -8.49 8.33
C HIS A 13 9.28 -7.81 8.01
N GLU A 14 10.34 -8.62 7.85
CA GLU A 14 11.68 -8.13 7.53
C GLU A 14 12.16 -8.61 6.15
N GLY A 15 13.19 -7.98 5.63
CA GLY A 15 13.86 -8.38 4.39
C GLY A 15 13.18 -7.83 3.13
N ARG A 16 13.02 -8.67 2.12
CA ARG A 16 12.48 -8.31 0.81
C ARG A 16 11.16 -9.01 0.56
N VAL A 17 10.26 -8.33 -0.13
CA VAL A 17 8.98 -8.92 -0.57
C VAL A 17 9.29 -10.08 -1.54
N PRO A 18 8.73 -11.29 -1.32
CA PRO A 18 8.99 -12.43 -2.19
C PRO A 18 8.54 -12.21 -3.64
N PRO A 19 9.12 -12.94 -4.60
CA PRO A 19 8.62 -12.98 -5.97
C PRO A 19 7.12 -13.31 -6.03
N GLY A 20 6.37 -12.61 -6.89
CA GLY A 20 4.93 -12.83 -7.05
C GLY A 20 4.05 -12.41 -5.86
N ARG A 21 4.62 -11.70 -4.88
CA ARG A 21 3.89 -11.20 -3.71
C ARG A 21 3.89 -9.67 -3.64
N VAL A 22 2.89 -9.11 -2.98
CA VAL A 22 2.76 -7.68 -2.75
C VAL A 22 2.40 -7.41 -1.29
N VAL A 23 2.91 -6.29 -0.78
CA VAL A 23 2.53 -5.72 0.51
C VAL A 23 1.42 -4.72 0.25
N LEU A 24 0.26 -4.89 0.88
CA LEU A 24 -0.87 -3.97 0.82
C LEU A 24 -1.03 -3.32 2.18
N LEU A 25 -1.11 -1.99 2.22
CA LEU A 25 -1.27 -1.21 3.45
C LEU A 25 -2.36 -0.17 3.23
N GLY A 26 -3.35 -0.15 4.12
CA GLY A 26 -4.39 0.87 4.12
C GLY A 26 -3.97 2.09 4.93
N ASP A 27 -4.27 3.29 4.40
CA ASP A 27 -3.94 4.57 5.03
C ASP A 27 -4.65 4.76 6.38
N ASN A 28 -5.87 4.21 6.53
CA ASN A 28 -6.58 4.21 7.80
C ASN A 28 -6.08 3.08 8.71
N THR A 29 -4.95 3.32 9.36
CA THR A 29 -4.26 2.34 10.22
C THR A 29 -5.13 1.79 11.35
N ALA A 30 -6.10 2.56 11.85
CA ALA A 30 -6.98 2.15 12.94
C ALA A 30 -8.04 1.12 12.54
N ALA A 31 -8.36 1.00 11.25
CA ALA A 31 -9.44 0.14 10.76
C ALA A 31 -9.04 -0.77 9.59
N SER A 32 -7.80 -0.69 9.11
CA SER A 32 -7.33 -1.49 7.98
C SER A 32 -7.06 -2.94 8.38
N VAL A 33 -7.52 -3.86 7.53
CA VAL A 33 -7.18 -5.29 7.58
C VAL A 33 -6.29 -5.59 6.38
N ASP A 34 -4.98 -5.69 6.62
CA ASP A 34 -4.00 -5.66 5.54
C ASP A 34 -2.73 -6.46 5.87
N SER A 35 -1.62 -6.20 5.16
CA SER A 35 -0.40 -7.01 5.28
C SER A 35 0.22 -7.02 6.67
N ARG A 36 -0.12 -6.07 7.55
CA ARG A 36 0.30 -6.12 8.98
C ARG A 36 -0.30 -7.31 9.74
N GLN A 37 -1.46 -7.80 9.30
CA GLN A 37 -2.23 -8.84 9.98
C GLN A 37 -2.30 -10.14 9.16
N LEU A 38 -2.33 -10.01 7.84
CA LEU A 38 -2.57 -11.12 6.90
C LEU A 38 -1.32 -11.53 6.11
N GLY A 39 -0.22 -10.78 6.21
CA GLY A 39 0.99 -11.00 5.44
C GLY A 39 0.85 -10.59 3.96
N PHE A 40 1.62 -11.25 3.08
CA PHE A 40 1.74 -10.82 1.68
C PHE A 40 0.67 -11.43 0.76
N PHE A 41 0.11 -10.59 -0.10
CA PHE A 41 -0.92 -11.00 -1.07
C PHE A 41 -0.29 -11.49 -2.38
N PRO A 42 -0.95 -12.41 -3.11
CA PRO A 42 -0.52 -12.77 -4.46
C PRO A 42 -0.62 -11.58 -5.41
N LEU A 43 0.44 -11.30 -6.16
CA LEU A 43 0.43 -10.24 -7.17
C LEU A 43 -0.57 -10.55 -8.30
N GLY A 44 -0.82 -11.84 -8.58
CA GLY A 44 -1.78 -12.28 -9.60
C GLY A 44 -3.24 -11.93 -9.29
N ASP A 45 -3.55 -11.63 -8.01
CA ASP A 45 -4.90 -11.24 -7.58
C ASP A 45 -5.12 -9.72 -7.69
N VAL A 46 -4.09 -8.95 -8.05
CA VAL A 46 -4.20 -7.50 -8.25
C VAL A 46 -4.85 -7.23 -9.62
N LEU A 47 -6.08 -6.73 -9.59
CA LEU A 47 -6.86 -6.45 -10.80
C LEU A 47 -6.40 -5.18 -11.54
N GLY A 48 -5.75 -4.24 -10.84
CA GLY A 48 -5.29 -2.99 -11.41
C GLY A 48 -4.99 -1.93 -10.36
N VAL A 49 -4.78 -0.69 -10.82
CA VAL A 49 -4.52 0.47 -9.98
C VAL A 49 -5.74 1.39 -9.94
N VAL A 50 -6.08 1.89 -8.76
CA VAL A 50 -7.14 2.90 -8.61
C VAL A 50 -6.58 4.25 -9.05
N THR A 51 -7.19 4.86 -10.07
CA THR A 51 -6.86 6.22 -10.50
C THR A 51 -7.99 7.16 -10.11
N ARG A 52 -7.65 8.30 -9.51
CA ARG A 52 -8.60 9.36 -9.18
C ARG A 52 -7.98 10.71 -9.46
N SER A 53 -8.70 11.56 -10.19
CA SER A 53 -8.42 12.98 -10.25
C SER A 53 -9.13 13.67 -9.09
N LEU A 54 -8.38 14.42 -8.28
CA LEU A 54 -8.96 15.25 -7.23
C LEU A 54 -9.12 16.68 -7.78
N PRO A 55 -10.28 17.32 -7.63
CA PRO A 55 -10.42 18.72 -7.97
C PRO A 55 -9.43 19.52 -7.14
N ARG A 56 -8.85 20.57 -7.75
CA ARG A 56 -8.01 21.50 -7.00
C ARG A 56 -8.84 22.04 -5.83
N PRO A 57 -8.36 21.99 -4.59
CA PRO A 57 -9.07 22.59 -3.48
C PRO A 57 -9.28 24.08 -3.77
N GLU A 58 -10.53 24.55 -3.70
CA GLU A 58 -10.84 25.98 -3.84
C GLU A 58 -10.08 26.75 -2.75
N GLY A 59 -9.22 27.69 -3.16
CA GLY A 59 -8.42 28.52 -2.25
C GLY A 59 -6.90 28.31 -2.29
N ALA A 60 -6.36 27.46 -3.16
CA ALA A 60 -4.90 27.26 -3.30
C ALA A 60 -4.14 28.46 -3.90
N ASP A 61 -4.83 29.55 -4.29
CA ASP A 61 -4.23 30.84 -4.69
C ASP A 61 -4.43 31.88 -3.57
N ARG A 62 -3.69 31.74 -2.45
CA ARG A 62 -3.32 32.86 -1.57
C ARG A 62 -2.00 32.52 -0.87
N GLY A 63 -0.90 33.08 -1.37
CA GLY A 63 0.42 33.05 -0.73
C GLY A 63 1.56 33.09 -1.73
#